data_AF-A0A5C6BPD0-F1
#
_entry.id   AF-A0A5C6BPD0-F1
#
_cell.length_a   1.000
_cell.length_b   1.000
_cell.length_c   1.000
_cell.angle_alpha   90.00
_cell.angle_beta   90.00
_cell.angle_gamma   90.00
#
_symmetry.space_group_name_H-M   'P 1'
#
loop_
_entity.id
_entity.type
_entity.pdbx_description
1 polymer ?
#
loop_
_entity_poly.entity_id
_entity_poly.type
_entity_poly.pdbx_seq_one_letter_code
_entity_poly.pdbx_strand_id
1 'polypeptide(L)'
;MDALCEFIEYWLGPRMDHYGEPIQTVDTCSLPKPLRKLYQFAGRWPGFDKSRESIWAVGAFSCQDSLRSLNKVEMSGENRLTFIDENQGCWVCSTHTDGDDPPVWVDGDHWNEDGEPFQGEKKVCDSLSKFLVTFVLQEIALGSRLCLSDNGLRKQFEEIKDKAVVIWENGPYVYGSDASFFLWNDVLVANIWESFWFGANHGRALKFLRENQGEVFTIGLLAGLPWRLDIGQDGSAKLRYYEWPVEEEAEVKVGTFDFRSLLSQFSEQISPEGTSANNPLMFLERRGQSYTEGNHLLKKEIVSDVFEQALRNLAHSNDKLSRLYRERWPYR
;
A
#
# COMPACT_ATOMS: atom_id res chain seq x y z
N MET A 1 -2.99 22.97 -9.33
CA MET A 1 -3.70 21.91 -10.06
C MET A 1 -3.03 21.53 -11.38
N ASP A 2 -2.65 22.46 -12.28
CA ASP A 2 -2.00 22.09 -13.55
C ASP A 2 -0.70 21.30 -13.37
N ALA A 3 0.21 21.79 -12.53
CA ALA A 3 1.44 21.07 -12.18
C ALA A 3 1.18 19.67 -11.59
N LEU A 4 0.07 19.49 -10.85
CA LEU A 4 -0.32 18.16 -10.36
C LEU A 4 -0.74 17.25 -11.52
N CYS A 5 -1.49 17.77 -12.49
CA CYS A 5 -1.91 17.02 -13.68
C CYS A 5 -0.69 16.58 -14.50
N GLU A 6 0.26 17.50 -14.73
CA GLU A 6 1.53 17.20 -15.40
C GLU A 6 2.33 16.12 -14.64
N PHE A 7 2.37 16.21 -13.30
CA PHE A 7 3.06 15.21 -12.48
C PHE A 7 2.38 13.84 -12.52
N ILE A 8 1.05 13.78 -12.51
CA ILE A 8 0.28 12.54 -12.66
C ILE A 8 0.65 11.86 -13.98
N GLU A 9 0.69 12.60 -15.10
CA GLU A 9 1.09 12.04 -16.40
C GLU A 9 2.56 11.58 -16.43
N TYR A 10 3.45 12.38 -15.84
CA TYR A 10 4.85 12.00 -15.69
C TYR A 10 5.00 10.68 -14.92
N TRP A 11 4.27 10.53 -13.81
CA TRP A 11 4.45 9.43 -12.86
C TRP A 11 3.69 8.15 -13.23
N LEU A 12 2.44 8.29 -13.66
CA LEU A 12 1.54 7.17 -13.97
C LEU A 12 1.55 6.81 -15.47
N GLY A 13 2.12 7.66 -16.31
CA GLY A 13 2.16 7.50 -17.77
C GLY A 13 1.17 8.40 -18.52
N PRO A 14 1.16 8.34 -19.86
CA PRO A 14 0.36 9.24 -20.67
C PRO A 14 -1.14 9.08 -20.40
N ARG A 15 -1.86 10.21 -20.31
CA ARG A 15 -3.30 10.22 -20.10
C ARG A 15 -4.04 9.70 -21.34
N MET A 16 -5.01 8.83 -21.12
CA MET A 16 -5.97 8.39 -22.14
C MET A 16 -7.28 9.17 -22.02
N ASP A 17 -8.00 9.35 -23.13
CA ASP A 17 -9.26 10.13 -23.16
C ASP A 17 -10.31 9.65 -22.14
N HIS A 18 -10.33 8.35 -21.83
CA HIS A 18 -11.29 7.74 -20.92
C HIS A 18 -10.86 7.72 -19.44
N TYR A 19 -9.67 8.25 -19.10
CA TYR A 19 -9.21 8.36 -17.71
C TYR A 19 -9.82 9.55 -16.96
N GLY A 20 -10.42 10.49 -17.69
CA GLY A 20 -11.20 11.59 -17.13
C GLY A 20 -12.70 11.30 -17.11
N GLU A 21 -13.41 11.97 -16.21
CA GLU A 21 -14.87 12.05 -16.25
C GLU A 21 -15.32 12.97 -17.40
N PRO A 22 -16.36 12.62 -18.17
CA PRO A 22 -16.91 13.49 -19.22
C PRO A 22 -17.37 14.83 -18.64
N ILE A 23 -17.05 15.94 -19.32
CA ILE A 23 -17.38 17.30 -18.87
C ILE A 23 -18.86 17.42 -18.51
N GLN A 24 -19.75 16.86 -19.34
CA GLN A 24 -21.20 16.91 -19.10
C GLN A 24 -21.60 16.22 -17.80
N THR A 25 -20.95 15.09 -17.47
CA THR A 25 -21.20 14.38 -16.21
C THR A 25 -20.72 15.21 -15.03
N VAL A 26 -19.51 15.76 -15.09
CA VAL A 26 -18.95 16.57 -14.01
C VAL A 26 -19.76 17.85 -13.79
N ASP A 27 -20.24 18.49 -14.85
CA ASP A 27 -21.05 19.71 -14.77
C ASP A 27 -22.45 19.48 -14.19
N THR A 28 -22.94 18.23 -14.17
CA THR A 28 -24.19 17.88 -13.46
C THR A 28 -24.00 17.78 -11.94
N CYS A 29 -22.76 17.68 -11.48
CA CYS A 29 -22.43 17.62 -10.06
C CYS A 29 -22.03 19.02 -9.56
N SER A 30 -22.59 19.43 -8.42
CA SER A 30 -22.13 20.63 -7.71
C SER A 30 -20.76 20.37 -7.09
N LEU A 31 -19.70 20.56 -7.87
CA LEU A 31 -18.31 20.39 -7.43
C LEU A 31 -17.55 21.72 -7.44
N PRO A 32 -16.73 21.98 -6.41
CA PRO A 32 -15.81 23.09 -6.42
C PRO A 32 -14.72 22.89 -7.48
N LYS A 33 -14.12 23.99 -7.90
CA LYS A 33 -13.20 24.02 -9.06
C LYS A 33 -12.03 23.01 -8.99
N PRO A 34 -11.36 22.78 -7.84
CA PRO A 34 -10.24 21.82 -7.77
C PRO A 34 -10.69 20.38 -8.00
N LEU A 35 -11.81 19.95 -7.38
CA LEU A 35 -12.37 18.61 -7.58
C LEU A 35 -12.89 18.42 -9.00
N ARG A 36 -13.61 19.41 -9.54
CA ARG A 36 -14.06 19.40 -10.94
C ARG A 36 -12.88 19.13 -11.89
N LYS A 37 -11.79 19.88 -11.71
CA LYS A 37 -10.58 19.74 -12.51
C LYS A 37 -9.93 18.37 -12.37
N LEU A 38 -9.83 17.86 -11.13
CA LEU A 38 -9.25 16.54 -10.87
C LEU A 38 -10.09 15.42 -11.50
N TYR A 39 -11.42 15.41 -11.32
CA TYR A 39 -12.29 14.39 -11.92
C TYR A 39 -12.27 14.45 -13.46
N GLN A 40 -12.34 15.63 -14.06
CA GLN A 40 -12.23 15.78 -15.52
C GLN A 40 -10.89 15.26 -16.07
N PHE A 41 -9.81 15.40 -15.29
CA PHE A 41 -8.49 14.96 -15.71
C PHE A 41 -8.25 13.47 -15.47
N ALA A 42 -8.48 12.99 -14.25
CA ALA A 42 -8.06 11.68 -13.76
C ALA A 42 -9.13 10.95 -12.94
N GLY A 43 -10.41 11.33 -13.03
CA GLY A 43 -11.50 10.73 -12.24
C GLY A 43 -11.77 9.24 -12.49
N ARG A 44 -11.12 8.65 -13.49
CA ARG A 44 -11.19 7.22 -13.85
C ARG A 44 -9.80 6.64 -14.12
N TRP A 45 -8.75 7.25 -13.57
CA TRP A 45 -7.39 6.77 -13.80
C TRP A 45 -7.20 5.40 -13.16
N PRO A 46 -6.75 4.37 -13.91
CA PRO A 46 -6.62 3.02 -13.38
C PRO A 46 -5.44 2.91 -12.40
N GLY A 47 -5.60 2.05 -11.39
CA GLY A 47 -4.47 1.66 -10.54
C GLY A 47 -3.51 0.71 -11.28
N PHE A 48 -2.29 0.55 -10.77
CA PHE A 48 -1.40 -0.52 -11.23
C PHE A 48 -1.86 -1.89 -10.76
N ASP A 49 -2.40 -1.97 -9.53
CA ASP A 49 -2.96 -3.19 -8.97
C ASP A 49 -4.46 -3.30 -9.31
N LYS A 50 -4.77 -4.14 -10.29
CA LYS A 50 -6.15 -4.40 -10.73
C LYS A 50 -7.01 -5.07 -9.66
N SER A 51 -6.41 -5.74 -8.69
CA SER A 51 -7.16 -6.39 -7.61
C SER A 51 -7.78 -5.38 -6.63
N ARG A 52 -7.26 -4.15 -6.60
CA ARG A 52 -7.77 -3.03 -5.78
C ARG A 52 -8.75 -2.13 -6.51
N GLU A 53 -8.98 -2.36 -7.81
CA GLU A 53 -9.95 -1.56 -8.55
C GLU A 53 -11.36 -1.76 -7.99
N SER A 54 -12.03 -0.65 -7.73
CA SER A 54 -13.35 -0.62 -7.12
C SER A 54 -14.22 0.37 -7.88
N ILE A 55 -15.50 0.03 -8.06
CA ILE A 55 -16.49 0.99 -8.60
C ILE A 55 -16.77 2.16 -7.65
N TRP A 56 -16.20 2.11 -6.44
CA TRP A 56 -16.39 3.11 -5.40
C TRP A 56 -15.30 4.17 -5.35
N ALA A 57 -14.16 3.92 -5.98
CA ALA A 57 -12.98 4.77 -5.87
C ALA A 57 -12.26 4.93 -7.22
N VAL A 58 -11.47 6.00 -7.34
CA VAL A 58 -10.58 6.18 -8.48
C VAL A 58 -9.34 5.31 -8.26
N GLY A 59 -9.10 4.32 -9.14
CA GLY A 59 -8.11 3.27 -8.89
C GLY A 59 -6.68 3.74 -8.63
N ALA A 60 -6.23 4.82 -9.28
CA ALA A 60 -4.91 5.40 -9.03
C ALA A 60 -4.79 6.16 -7.70
N PHE A 61 -5.92 6.51 -7.09
CA PHE A 61 -6.02 7.33 -5.88
C PHE A 61 -6.79 6.57 -4.79
N SER A 62 -6.51 5.26 -4.67
CA SER A 62 -7.19 4.33 -3.76
C SER A 62 -6.24 3.27 -3.19
N CYS A 63 -4.99 3.64 -2.86
CA CYS A 63 -3.99 2.70 -2.37
C CYS A 63 -4.05 2.54 -0.85
N GLN A 64 -4.00 3.67 -0.14
CA GLN A 64 -4.15 3.74 1.31
C GLN A 64 -5.49 4.38 1.64
N ASP A 65 -5.74 5.60 1.18
CA ASP A 65 -7.03 6.27 1.30
C ASP A 65 -7.69 6.32 -0.08
N SER A 66 -9.00 6.56 -0.16
CA SER A 66 -9.75 6.44 -1.41
C SER A 66 -10.42 7.73 -1.82
N LEU A 67 -10.04 8.29 -2.97
CA LEU A 67 -10.86 9.27 -3.67
C LEU A 67 -12.09 8.54 -4.21
N ARG A 68 -13.27 8.94 -3.76
CA ARG A 68 -14.53 8.37 -4.24
C ARG A 68 -14.63 8.53 -5.75
N SER A 69 -15.24 7.57 -6.43
CA SER A 69 -15.63 7.78 -7.82
C SER A 69 -16.72 8.86 -7.89
N LEU A 70 -16.81 9.59 -9.00
CA LEU A 70 -17.72 10.75 -9.13
C LEU A 70 -19.17 10.40 -8.77
N ASN A 71 -19.65 9.22 -9.17
CA ASN A 71 -21.00 8.74 -8.89
C ASN A 71 -21.24 8.28 -7.44
N LYS A 72 -20.20 8.32 -6.59
CA LYS A 72 -20.24 7.95 -5.17
C LYS A 72 -19.93 9.11 -4.23
N VAL A 73 -19.66 10.29 -4.78
CA VAL A 73 -19.64 11.52 -4.00
C VAL A 73 -21.02 11.73 -3.38
N GLU A 74 -21.06 11.93 -2.07
CA GLU A 74 -22.30 12.06 -1.30
C GLU A 74 -22.40 13.45 -0.68
N MET A 75 -23.62 13.98 -0.61
CA MET A 75 -23.87 15.24 0.09
C MET A 75 -23.88 14.99 1.59
N SER A 76 -23.00 15.69 2.32
CA SER A 76 -22.96 15.72 3.78
C SER A 76 -23.61 17.02 4.27
N GLY A 77 -24.94 17.06 4.34
CA GLY A 77 -25.70 18.27 4.71
C GLY A 77 -25.99 19.20 3.53
N GLU A 78 -26.32 20.47 3.81
CA GLU A 78 -26.87 21.40 2.79
C GLU A 78 -25.85 21.93 1.77
N ASN A 79 -24.57 22.06 2.13
CA ASN A 79 -23.53 22.59 1.23
C ASN A 79 -22.14 21.96 1.45
N ARG A 80 -22.09 20.66 1.75
CA ARG A 80 -20.82 19.92 1.75
C ARG A 80 -20.99 18.60 1.03
N LEU A 81 -19.89 18.13 0.45
CA LEU A 81 -19.79 16.83 -0.18
C LEU A 81 -18.63 16.04 0.43
N THR A 82 -18.83 14.75 0.64
CA THR A 82 -17.80 13.79 1.03
C THR A 82 -17.12 13.22 -0.20
N PHE A 83 -15.80 13.29 -0.27
CA PHE A 83 -15.03 12.92 -1.46
C PHE A 83 -13.84 11.97 -1.21
N ILE A 84 -13.36 11.83 0.02
CA ILE A 84 -12.33 10.85 0.38
C ILE A 84 -12.80 10.01 1.56
N ASP A 85 -12.53 8.71 1.49
CA ASP A 85 -12.69 7.76 2.59
C ASP A 85 -11.33 7.21 3.03
N GLU A 86 -11.13 7.03 4.32
CA GLU A 86 -10.01 6.25 4.85
C GLU A 86 -10.27 4.74 4.71
N ASN A 87 -9.22 3.93 4.52
CA ASN A 87 -9.38 2.49 4.21
C ASN A 87 -9.99 1.62 5.33
N GLN A 88 -9.90 2.02 6.59
CA GLN A 88 -10.50 1.32 7.73
C GLN A 88 -11.86 1.93 8.14
N GLY A 89 -12.29 3.00 7.46
CA GLY A 89 -13.51 3.72 7.78
C GLY A 89 -13.41 4.56 9.06
N CYS A 90 -12.19 4.91 9.49
CA CYS A 90 -11.97 5.71 10.69
C CYS A 90 -12.32 7.19 10.48
N TRP A 91 -12.20 7.70 9.26
CA TRP A 91 -12.57 9.06 8.92
C TRP A 91 -12.96 9.24 7.45
N VAL A 92 -13.64 10.34 7.16
CA VAL A 92 -13.96 10.81 5.81
C VAL A 92 -13.63 12.28 5.64
N CYS A 93 -13.27 12.71 4.42
CA CYS A 93 -13.08 14.14 4.11
C CYS A 93 -14.27 14.72 3.37
N SER A 94 -14.66 15.93 3.77
CA SER A 94 -15.69 16.73 3.11
C SER A 94 -15.19 18.14 2.76
N THR A 95 -15.84 18.77 1.78
CA THR A 95 -15.56 20.15 1.36
C THR A 95 -16.85 20.82 0.88
N HIS A 96 -16.85 22.14 0.72
CA HIS A 96 -18.01 22.85 0.17
C HIS A 96 -18.26 22.50 -1.29
N THR A 97 -19.53 22.53 -1.70
CA THR A 97 -19.91 22.22 -3.10
C THR A 97 -19.61 23.37 -4.07
N ASP A 98 -19.39 24.56 -3.52
CA ASP A 98 -19.11 25.80 -4.23
C ASP A 98 -17.77 26.44 -3.83
N GLY A 99 -17.40 27.49 -4.54
CA GLY A 99 -16.15 28.22 -4.33
C GLY A 99 -15.00 27.78 -5.25
N ASP A 100 -14.03 28.68 -5.38
CA ASP A 100 -12.85 28.49 -6.22
C ASP A 100 -11.84 27.52 -5.59
N ASP A 101 -11.70 27.55 -4.26
CA ASP A 101 -10.79 26.70 -3.51
C ASP A 101 -11.22 26.58 -2.04
N PRO A 102 -12.35 25.91 -1.76
CA PRO A 102 -12.92 25.86 -0.42
C PRO A 102 -12.04 25.10 0.57
N PRO A 103 -12.23 25.29 1.89
CA PRO A 103 -11.57 24.48 2.92
C PRO A 103 -12.01 23.01 2.93
N VAL A 104 -11.25 22.18 3.65
CA VAL A 104 -11.47 20.74 3.84
C VAL A 104 -11.67 20.43 5.32
N TRP A 105 -12.68 19.61 5.59
CA TRP A 105 -12.98 19.04 6.90
C TRP A 105 -12.79 17.54 6.87
N VAL A 106 -12.44 16.99 8.03
CA VAL A 106 -12.42 15.56 8.29
C VAL A 106 -13.45 15.30 9.38
N ASP A 107 -14.26 14.26 9.22
CA ASP A 107 -15.14 13.74 10.25
C ASP A 107 -14.69 12.32 10.61
N GLY A 108 -14.37 12.08 11.88
CA GLY A 108 -13.87 10.80 12.36
C GLY A 108 -13.09 10.90 13.66
N ASP A 109 -12.17 9.96 13.87
CA ASP A 109 -11.28 9.98 15.02
C ASP A 109 -10.24 11.12 14.90
N HIS A 110 -9.94 11.78 16.02
CA HIS A 110 -9.04 12.93 16.09
C HIS A 110 -8.30 13.01 17.43
N TRP A 111 -7.29 13.87 17.48
CA TRP A 111 -6.59 14.28 18.69
C TRP A 111 -6.73 15.80 18.89
N ASN A 112 -7.06 16.23 20.10
CA ASN A 112 -7.13 17.65 20.46
C ASN A 112 -5.72 18.22 20.75
N GLU A 113 -5.62 19.51 21.09
CA GLU A 113 -4.35 20.19 21.37
C GLU A 113 -3.60 19.59 22.57
N ASP A 114 -4.33 18.98 23.51
CA ASP A 114 -3.78 18.30 24.69
C ASP A 114 -3.41 16.83 24.40
N GLY A 115 -3.61 16.36 23.16
CA GLY A 115 -3.35 14.98 22.76
C GLY A 115 -4.39 13.99 23.28
N GLU A 116 -5.60 14.43 23.63
CA GLU A 116 -6.71 13.55 23.98
C GLU A 116 -7.50 13.15 22.73
N PRO A 117 -7.93 11.88 22.62
CA PRO A 117 -8.71 11.43 21.49
C PRO A 117 -10.14 11.97 21.57
N PHE A 118 -10.68 12.41 20.44
CA PHE A 118 -12.09 12.76 20.30
C PHE A 118 -12.63 12.30 18.94
N GLN A 119 -13.94 12.14 18.86
CA GLN A 119 -14.63 11.82 17.61
C GLN A 119 -15.46 13.02 17.17
N GLY A 120 -15.35 13.42 15.90
CA GLY A 120 -16.17 14.48 15.32
C GLY A 120 -15.50 15.17 14.15
N GLU A 121 -15.94 16.39 13.85
CA GLU A 121 -15.45 17.13 12.69
C GLU A 121 -14.33 18.12 13.06
N LYS A 122 -13.27 18.15 12.24
CA LYS A 122 -12.18 19.13 12.32
C LYS A 122 -11.82 19.67 10.94
N LYS A 123 -11.66 20.99 10.83
CA LYS A 123 -11.07 21.61 9.63
C LYS A 123 -9.58 21.29 9.58
N VAL A 124 -9.12 20.67 8.49
CA VAL A 124 -7.71 20.26 8.33
C VAL A 124 -6.94 21.09 7.32
N CYS A 125 -7.63 21.77 6.41
CA CYS A 125 -6.98 22.63 5.42
C CYS A 125 -7.90 23.78 5.00
N ASP A 126 -7.33 24.96 4.77
CA ASP A 126 -8.07 26.11 4.25
C ASP A 126 -8.20 26.10 2.72
N SER A 127 -7.58 25.14 2.02
CA SER A 127 -7.50 25.07 0.56
C SER A 127 -7.60 23.61 0.09
N LEU A 128 -8.70 23.30 -0.58
CA LEU A 128 -8.96 22.01 -1.20
C LEU A 128 -7.88 21.64 -2.21
N SER A 129 -7.40 22.59 -3.00
CA SER A 129 -6.36 22.34 -4.00
C SER A 129 -5.03 21.91 -3.36
N LYS A 130 -4.62 22.52 -2.24
CA LYS A 130 -3.44 22.09 -1.48
C LYS A 130 -3.62 20.71 -0.88
N PHE A 131 -4.78 20.45 -0.28
CA PHE A 131 -5.09 19.15 0.29
C PHE A 131 -5.09 18.04 -0.78
N LEU A 132 -5.71 18.29 -1.93
CA LEU A 132 -5.74 17.33 -3.05
C LEU A 132 -4.35 17.06 -3.62
N VAL A 133 -3.45 18.05 -3.68
CA VAL A 133 -2.05 17.80 -4.09
C VAL A 133 -1.39 16.83 -3.12
N THR A 134 -1.49 17.08 -1.80
CA THR A 134 -0.93 16.19 -0.78
C THR A 134 -1.50 14.77 -0.90
N PHE A 135 -2.84 14.66 -0.92
CA PHE A 135 -3.55 13.39 -1.03
C PHE A 135 -3.13 12.61 -2.28
N VAL A 136 -3.18 13.24 -3.47
CA VAL A 136 -2.84 12.55 -4.72
C VAL A 136 -1.38 12.10 -4.71
N LEU A 137 -0.44 12.93 -4.25
CA LEU A 137 0.96 12.55 -4.18
C LEU A 137 1.21 11.39 -3.20
N GLN A 138 0.49 11.34 -2.07
CA GLN A 138 0.53 10.22 -1.15
C GLN A 138 0.04 8.94 -1.83
N GLU A 139 -1.14 8.98 -2.44
CA GLU A 139 -1.76 7.79 -3.02
C GLU A 139 -0.97 7.23 -4.20
N ILE A 140 -0.38 8.07 -5.05
CA ILE A 140 0.45 7.59 -6.16
C ILE A 140 1.85 7.14 -5.72
N ALA A 141 2.37 7.66 -4.60
CA ALA A 141 3.61 7.17 -4.02
C ALA A 141 3.40 5.77 -3.43
N LEU A 142 2.35 5.61 -2.61
CA LEU A 142 2.00 4.33 -1.99
C LEU A 142 1.52 3.30 -3.01
N GLY A 143 0.75 3.73 -4.01
CA GLY A 143 0.24 2.92 -5.11
C GLY A 143 1.23 2.69 -6.25
N SER A 144 2.51 3.02 -6.05
CA SER A 144 3.56 2.73 -7.04
C SER A 144 3.75 1.24 -7.26
N ARG A 145 4.23 0.83 -8.43
CA ARG A 145 4.49 -0.58 -8.78
C ARG A 145 5.46 -1.29 -7.82
N LEU A 146 6.33 -0.51 -7.19
CA LEU A 146 7.10 -0.91 -6.02
C LEU A 146 7.06 0.25 -5.05
N CYS A 147 6.58 0.01 -3.85
CA CYS A 147 6.64 0.94 -2.73
C CYS A 147 7.21 0.22 -1.50
N LEU A 148 8.16 0.85 -0.82
CA LEU A 148 8.78 0.28 0.38
C LEU A 148 9.26 1.37 1.33
N SER A 149 9.43 1.01 2.60
CA SER A 149 10.14 1.82 3.58
C SER A 149 11.36 1.04 4.07
N ASP A 150 12.55 1.63 3.88
CA ASP A 150 13.85 0.98 4.14
C ASP A 150 14.83 1.98 4.77
N ASN A 151 15.41 1.61 5.91
CA ASN A 151 16.33 2.44 6.68
C ASN A 151 17.67 2.71 5.97
N GLY A 152 18.13 1.80 5.11
CA GLY A 152 19.32 2.00 4.29
C GLY A 152 19.08 3.05 3.22
N LEU A 153 17.97 2.94 2.50
CA LEU A 153 17.55 3.93 1.50
C LEU A 153 17.26 5.30 2.14
N ARG A 154 16.63 5.32 3.32
CA ARG A 154 16.44 6.55 4.11
C ARG A 154 17.76 7.29 4.33
N LYS A 155 18.77 6.61 4.87
CA LYS A 155 20.08 7.21 5.12
C LYS A 155 20.72 7.76 3.85
N GLN A 156 20.70 6.96 2.77
CA GLN A 156 21.22 7.40 1.48
C GLN A 156 20.50 8.64 0.96
N PHE A 157 19.17 8.68 1.05
CA PHE A 157 18.38 9.84 0.62
C PHE A 157 18.68 11.07 1.47
N GLU A 158 18.71 10.94 2.80
CA GLU A 158 19.00 12.05 3.73
C GLU A 158 20.36 12.70 3.43
N GLU A 159 21.38 11.93 3.06
CA GLU A 159 22.72 12.44 2.69
C GLU A 159 22.73 13.32 1.42
N ILE A 160 21.74 13.16 0.54
CA ILE A 160 21.68 13.86 -0.75
C ILE A 160 20.37 14.60 -0.98
N LYS A 161 19.54 14.75 0.06
CA LYS A 161 18.20 15.34 -0.02
C LYS A 161 18.21 16.71 -0.71
N ASP A 162 19.22 17.54 -0.42
CA ASP A 162 19.38 18.87 -1.00
C ASP A 162 19.62 18.88 -2.52
N LYS A 163 19.91 17.71 -3.12
CA LYS A 163 20.08 17.53 -4.56
C LYS A 163 18.86 16.90 -5.23
N ALA A 164 17.88 16.43 -4.44
CA ALA A 164 16.65 15.88 -4.97
C ALA A 164 15.74 17.00 -5.50
N VAL A 165 14.89 16.68 -6.47
CA VAL A 165 13.89 17.66 -6.94
C VAL A 165 12.75 17.69 -5.95
N VAL A 166 12.50 18.85 -5.36
CA VAL A 166 11.36 19.05 -4.48
C VAL A 166 10.09 19.09 -5.33
N ILE A 167 9.15 18.18 -5.04
CA ILE A 167 7.84 18.12 -5.72
C ILE A 167 6.80 18.90 -4.91
N TRP A 168 6.80 18.70 -3.58
CA TRP A 168 5.85 19.33 -2.66
C TRP A 168 6.40 19.29 -1.23
N GLU A 169 6.24 20.35 -0.45
CA GLU A 169 6.73 20.42 0.94
C GLU A 169 5.65 20.93 1.87
N ASN A 170 5.65 20.40 3.09
CA ASN A 170 4.72 20.77 4.17
C ASN A 170 3.26 20.77 3.71
N GLY A 171 2.91 19.72 2.97
CA GLY A 171 1.57 19.48 2.46
C GLY A 171 0.64 19.10 3.60
N PRO A 172 -0.49 19.80 3.80
CA PRO A 172 -1.41 19.51 4.89
C PRO A 172 -2.11 18.18 4.63
N TYR A 173 -2.25 17.37 5.68
CA TYR A 173 -3.03 16.14 5.66
C TYR A 173 -3.83 15.93 6.96
N VAL A 174 -4.54 14.81 7.04
CA VAL A 174 -5.35 14.47 8.21
C VAL A 174 -4.48 14.37 9.48
N TYR A 175 -5.09 14.52 10.65
CA TYR A 175 -4.42 14.57 11.96
C TYR A 175 -3.41 15.72 12.16
N GLY A 176 -3.39 16.72 11.27
CA GLY A 176 -2.38 17.79 11.32
C GLY A 176 -0.98 17.28 10.94
N SER A 177 -0.90 16.13 10.27
CA SER A 177 0.34 15.64 9.70
C SER A 177 0.70 16.43 8.45
N ASP A 178 2.00 16.71 8.31
CA ASP A 178 2.55 17.31 7.12
C ASP A 178 3.24 16.23 6.27
N ALA A 179 3.10 16.35 4.96
CA ALA A 179 3.69 15.44 3.99
C ALA A 179 4.63 16.21 3.05
N SER A 180 5.77 15.60 2.73
CA SER A 180 6.72 16.17 1.75
C SER A 180 7.12 15.12 0.72
N PHE A 181 7.27 15.54 -0.53
CA PHE A 181 7.50 14.68 -1.67
C PHE A 181 8.69 15.18 -2.49
N PHE A 182 9.57 14.25 -2.83
CA PHE A 182 10.81 14.52 -3.56
C PHE A 182 10.96 13.51 -4.69
N LEU A 183 11.63 13.92 -5.77
CA LEU A 183 12.04 13.02 -6.83
C LEU A 183 13.57 12.81 -6.74
N TRP A 184 13.96 11.56 -6.51
CA TRP A 184 15.35 11.13 -6.36
C TRP A 184 15.64 9.96 -7.31
N ASN A 185 16.42 10.18 -8.37
CA ASN A 185 16.73 9.15 -9.38
C ASN A 185 15.47 8.45 -9.97
N ASP A 186 14.43 9.24 -10.27
CA ASP A 186 13.08 8.78 -10.67
C ASP A 186 12.33 7.95 -9.61
N VAL A 187 12.80 7.93 -8.36
CA VAL A 187 12.07 7.42 -7.20
C VAL A 187 11.28 8.58 -6.60
N LEU A 188 9.97 8.38 -6.40
CA LEU A 188 9.15 9.30 -5.64
C LEU A 188 9.33 8.98 -4.16
N VAL A 189 9.97 9.89 -3.44
CA VAL A 189 10.21 9.78 -2.01
C VAL A 189 9.12 10.55 -1.29
N ALA A 190 8.30 9.87 -0.50
CA ALA A 190 7.30 10.47 0.36
C ALA A 190 7.77 10.43 1.81
N ASN A 191 7.86 11.60 2.44
CA ASN A 191 8.01 11.73 3.88
C ASN A 191 6.62 11.94 4.47
N ILE A 192 6.03 10.87 4.98
CA ILE A 192 4.67 10.83 5.55
C ILE A 192 4.69 10.01 6.84
N TRP A 193 3.88 10.40 7.82
CA TRP A 193 3.80 9.73 9.13
C TRP A 193 5.18 9.51 9.78
N GLU A 194 6.05 10.52 9.69
CA GLU A 194 7.43 10.50 10.22
C GLU A 194 8.33 9.40 9.61
N SER A 195 7.93 8.83 8.47
CA SER A 195 8.66 7.79 7.77
C SER A 195 8.87 8.13 6.30
N PHE A 196 9.95 7.58 5.74
CA PHE A 196 10.23 7.67 4.31
C PHE A 196 9.72 6.44 3.58
N TRP A 197 8.96 6.70 2.52
CA TRP A 197 8.46 5.72 1.56
C TRP A 197 9.06 6.00 0.19
N PHE A 198 9.46 4.94 -0.51
CA PHE A 198 10.16 5.00 -1.79
C PHE A 198 9.33 4.30 -2.85
N GLY A 199 8.66 5.08 -3.70
CA GLY A 199 7.84 4.61 -4.81
C GLY A 199 8.59 4.60 -6.14
N ALA A 200 8.38 3.58 -6.97
CA ALA A 200 8.93 3.50 -8.32
C ALA A 200 7.96 2.84 -9.32
N ASN A 201 7.82 3.44 -10.51
CA ASN A 201 7.00 2.90 -11.61
C ASN A 201 7.79 2.52 -12.86
N HIS A 202 8.97 3.11 -13.07
CA HIS A 202 9.73 2.95 -14.32
C HIS A 202 10.95 2.05 -14.14
N GLY A 203 11.41 1.41 -15.23
CA GLY A 203 12.44 0.37 -15.19
C GLY A 203 13.73 0.77 -14.48
N ARG A 204 14.20 2.02 -14.64
CA ARG A 204 15.41 2.53 -13.97
C ARG A 204 15.21 2.61 -12.45
N ALA A 205 14.15 3.28 -11.99
CA ALA A 205 13.84 3.42 -10.57
C ALA A 205 13.53 2.07 -9.90
N LEU A 206 12.79 1.20 -10.59
CA LEU A 206 12.48 -0.15 -10.12
C LEU A 206 13.76 -0.97 -9.90
N LYS A 207 14.69 -0.91 -10.85
CA LYS A 207 15.99 -1.55 -10.74
C LYS A 207 16.79 -0.95 -9.58
N PHE A 208 16.86 0.38 -9.50
CA PHE A 208 17.56 1.09 -8.43
C PHE A 208 17.07 0.67 -7.05
N LEU A 209 15.75 0.68 -6.80
CA LEU A 209 15.20 0.25 -5.51
C LEU A 209 15.54 -1.21 -5.22
N ARG A 210 15.37 -2.14 -6.18
CA ARG A 210 15.69 -3.57 -5.97
C ARG A 210 17.15 -3.83 -5.63
N GLU A 211 18.07 -3.10 -6.24
CA GLU A 211 19.52 -3.24 -6.01
C GLU A 211 20.00 -2.61 -4.69
N ASN A 212 19.20 -1.72 -4.09
CA ASN A 212 19.56 -0.98 -2.88
C ASN A 212 18.72 -1.36 -1.65
N GLN A 213 17.87 -2.38 -1.76
CA GLN A 213 17.17 -2.95 -0.61
C GLN A 213 18.10 -3.76 0.29
N GLY A 214 17.74 -3.86 1.57
CA GLY A 214 18.39 -4.78 2.49
C GLY A 214 18.38 -6.25 2.02
N GLU A 215 19.35 -7.02 2.51
CA GLU A 215 19.42 -8.46 2.28
C GLU A 215 18.17 -9.17 2.84
N VAL A 216 17.64 -10.14 2.09
CA VAL A 216 16.56 -11.02 2.57
C VAL A 216 17.10 -11.93 3.65
N PHE A 217 16.50 -11.89 4.84
CA PHE A 217 16.89 -12.74 5.96
C PHE A 217 15.83 -13.77 6.36
N THR A 218 14.57 -13.58 5.93
CA THR A 218 13.49 -14.54 6.13
C THR A 218 12.67 -14.70 4.84
N ILE A 219 12.32 -15.94 4.51
CA ILE A 219 11.24 -16.25 3.55
C ILE A 219 10.02 -16.64 4.37
N GLY A 220 9.01 -15.78 4.40
CA GLY A 220 7.71 -16.07 5.01
C GLY A 220 6.78 -16.68 3.97
N LEU A 221 6.13 -17.80 4.30
CA LEU A 221 5.10 -18.43 3.48
C LEU A 221 3.80 -18.47 4.27
N LEU A 222 2.71 -18.06 3.63
CA LEU A 222 1.36 -18.17 4.17
C LEU A 222 0.52 -19.06 3.23
N ALA A 223 -0.02 -20.15 3.77
CA ALA A 223 -0.85 -21.09 3.03
C ALA A 223 -2.29 -21.01 3.55
N GLY A 224 -3.06 -20.07 2.98
CA GLY A 224 -4.35 -19.66 3.52
C GLY A 224 -4.24 -19.05 4.92
N LEU A 225 -5.38 -18.71 5.52
CA LEU A 225 -5.47 -18.59 6.98
C LEU A 225 -5.92 -19.97 7.46
N PRO A 226 -5.03 -20.75 8.11
CA PRO A 226 -4.19 -20.28 9.22
C PRO A 226 -2.68 -20.67 9.19
N TRP A 227 -2.15 -21.23 8.09
CA TRP A 227 -0.79 -21.80 8.08
C TRP A 227 0.30 -20.77 7.74
N ARG A 228 1.34 -20.67 8.58
CA ARG A 228 2.51 -19.82 8.33
C ARG A 228 3.82 -20.58 8.55
N LEU A 229 4.81 -20.35 7.69
CA LEU A 229 6.16 -20.88 7.81
C LEU A 229 7.17 -19.76 7.53
N ASP A 230 7.99 -19.42 8.52
CA ASP A 230 9.05 -18.41 8.38
C ASP A 230 10.41 -19.12 8.35
N ILE A 231 11.12 -19.07 7.21
CA ILE A 231 12.39 -19.78 6.96
C ILE A 231 13.55 -18.80 7.08
N GLY A 232 14.53 -19.06 7.94
CA GLY A 232 15.71 -18.22 8.15
C GLY A 232 16.90 -18.57 7.25
N GLN A 233 17.87 -17.66 7.16
CA GLN A 233 19.07 -17.83 6.30
C GLN A 233 19.93 -19.07 6.65
N ASP A 234 19.88 -19.53 7.89
CA ASP A 234 20.60 -20.72 8.36
C ASP A 234 19.87 -22.03 8.05
N GLY A 235 18.73 -21.96 7.36
CA GLY A 235 17.90 -23.10 7.00
C GLY A 235 17.02 -23.63 8.13
N SER A 236 16.97 -22.95 9.29
CA SER A 236 15.93 -23.16 10.30
C SER A 236 14.60 -22.56 9.83
N ALA A 237 13.51 -22.91 10.50
CA ALA A 237 12.22 -22.27 10.26
C ALA A 237 11.31 -22.35 11.49
N LYS A 238 10.32 -21.45 11.55
CA LYS A 238 9.22 -21.51 12.52
C LYS A 238 7.91 -21.82 11.81
N LEU A 239 7.34 -23.00 12.08
CA LEU A 239 6.05 -23.43 11.55
C LEU A 239 4.94 -23.08 12.55
N ARG A 240 3.87 -22.46 12.07
CA ARG A 240 2.74 -22.00 12.89
C ARG A 240 1.39 -22.31 12.26
N TYR A 241 0.42 -22.49 13.13
CA TYR A 241 -1.00 -22.65 12.83
C TYR A 241 -1.81 -21.71 13.73
N TYR A 242 -2.55 -20.76 13.14
CA TYR A 242 -3.34 -19.77 13.87
C TYR A 242 -4.82 -19.76 13.46
N GLU A 243 -5.63 -20.62 14.06
CA GLU A 243 -7.09 -20.58 13.87
C GLU A 243 -7.76 -20.60 15.23
N TRP A 244 -8.31 -19.46 15.65
CA TRP A 244 -8.94 -19.31 16.96
C TRP A 244 -9.96 -20.45 17.24
N PRO A 245 -9.89 -21.13 18.40
CA PRO A 245 -9.02 -20.89 19.56
C PRO A 245 -7.71 -21.72 19.58
N VAL A 246 -7.35 -22.33 18.45
CA VAL A 246 -6.19 -23.22 18.31
C VAL A 246 -5.00 -22.44 17.76
N GLU A 247 -3.98 -22.32 18.60
CA GLU A 247 -2.66 -21.82 18.21
C GLU A 247 -1.62 -22.90 18.48
N GLU A 248 -0.83 -23.22 17.46
CA GLU A 248 0.26 -24.20 17.56
C GLU A 248 1.48 -23.69 16.81
N GLU A 249 2.65 -23.90 17.39
CA GLU A 249 3.92 -23.56 16.76
C GLU A 249 5.01 -24.58 17.08
N ALA A 250 5.97 -24.71 16.17
CA ALA A 250 7.15 -25.53 16.36
C ALA A 250 8.34 -24.98 15.56
N GLU A 251 9.53 -25.17 16.11
CA GLU A 251 10.79 -24.87 15.44
C GLU A 251 11.22 -26.05 14.56
N VAL A 252 11.81 -25.73 13.42
CA VAL A 252 12.43 -26.65 12.46
C VAL A 252 13.95 -26.51 12.59
N LYS A 253 14.66 -27.63 12.55
CA LYS A 253 16.12 -27.67 12.78
C LYS A 253 16.90 -26.82 11.78
N VAL A 254 17.99 -26.20 12.24
CA VAL A 254 18.99 -25.50 11.40
C VAL A 254 19.49 -26.42 10.28
N GLY A 255 19.68 -25.86 9.09
CA GLY A 255 20.15 -26.59 7.91
C GLY A 255 19.09 -27.49 7.25
N THR A 256 17.83 -27.43 7.67
CA THR A 256 16.74 -28.18 7.02
C THR A 256 16.48 -27.68 5.61
N PHE A 257 16.53 -26.37 5.42
CA PHE A 257 16.25 -25.72 4.15
C PHE A 257 17.53 -25.13 3.52
N ASP A 258 17.71 -25.33 2.22
CA ASP A 258 18.63 -24.51 1.44
C ASP A 258 17.95 -23.17 1.12
N PHE A 259 18.18 -22.18 1.98
CA PHE A 259 17.55 -20.87 1.89
C PHE A 259 17.76 -20.19 0.52
N ARG A 260 18.96 -20.29 -0.05
CA ARG A 260 19.29 -19.63 -1.33
C ARG A 260 18.57 -20.32 -2.50
N SER A 261 18.54 -21.65 -2.48
CA SER A 261 17.80 -22.43 -3.47
C SER A 261 16.31 -22.11 -3.43
N LEU A 262 15.71 -22.08 -2.23
CA LEU A 262 14.29 -21.73 -2.06
C LEU A 262 13.99 -20.30 -2.49
N LEU A 263 14.83 -19.33 -2.10
CA LEU A 263 14.64 -17.93 -2.49
C LEU A 263 14.64 -17.79 -4.02
N SER A 264 15.59 -18.44 -4.71
CA SER A 264 15.65 -18.46 -6.17
C SER A 264 14.41 -19.09 -6.78
N GLN A 265 14.03 -20.28 -6.29
CA GLN A 265 12.88 -21.03 -6.79
C GLN A 265 11.58 -20.24 -6.63
N PHE A 266 11.33 -19.64 -5.47
CA PHE A 266 10.11 -18.88 -5.24
C PHE A 266 10.08 -17.56 -6.02
N SER A 267 11.22 -16.89 -6.17
CA SER A 267 11.31 -15.65 -6.95
C SER A 267 10.96 -15.85 -8.43
N GLU A 268 11.12 -17.06 -8.96
CA GLU A 268 10.69 -17.43 -10.32
C GLU A 268 9.21 -17.79 -10.42
N GLN A 269 8.52 -17.97 -9.29
CA GLN A 269 7.12 -18.43 -9.22
C GLN A 269 6.17 -17.39 -8.63
N ILE A 270 6.64 -16.17 -8.37
CA ILE A 270 5.81 -15.09 -7.87
C ILE A 270 5.08 -14.37 -8.98
N SER A 271 3.82 -14.00 -8.72
CA SER A 271 3.05 -13.07 -9.53
C SER A 271 2.49 -11.97 -8.63
N PRO A 272 2.59 -10.69 -9.04
CA PRO A 272 1.87 -9.61 -8.37
C PRO A 272 0.35 -9.75 -8.54
N GLU A 273 -0.10 -10.26 -9.69
CA GLU A 273 -1.51 -10.35 -10.07
C GLU A 273 -2.10 -11.70 -9.64
N GLY A 274 -2.12 -12.02 -8.34
CA GLY A 274 -2.58 -13.31 -7.83
C GLY A 274 -3.81 -13.87 -8.55
N THR A 275 -3.75 -15.13 -8.99
CA THR A 275 -4.84 -15.76 -9.78
C THR A 275 -6.03 -16.20 -8.94
N SER A 276 -5.89 -16.26 -7.61
CA SER A 276 -6.99 -16.56 -6.69
C SER A 276 -6.67 -16.12 -5.25
N ALA A 277 -7.70 -15.81 -4.46
CA ALA A 277 -7.60 -15.60 -3.01
C ALA A 277 -7.02 -16.82 -2.25
N ASN A 278 -6.99 -17.99 -2.88
CA ASN A 278 -6.46 -19.23 -2.32
C ASN A 278 -5.00 -19.48 -2.69
N ASN A 279 -4.33 -18.57 -3.40
CA ASN A 279 -2.91 -18.75 -3.68
C ASN A 279 -2.09 -18.52 -2.40
N PRO A 280 -1.04 -19.31 -2.18
CA PRO A 280 -0.11 -19.04 -1.10
C PRO A 280 0.51 -17.65 -1.28
N LEU A 281 0.76 -16.96 -0.17
CA LEU A 281 1.50 -15.71 -0.15
C LEU A 281 2.93 -15.96 0.28
N MET A 282 3.86 -15.25 -0.34
CA MET A 282 5.26 -15.17 0.05
C MET A 282 5.59 -13.76 0.50
N PHE A 283 6.27 -13.65 1.64
CA PHE A 283 6.83 -12.43 2.17
C PHE A 283 8.35 -12.57 2.21
N LEU A 284 9.08 -11.53 1.81
CA LEU A 284 10.53 -11.49 1.90
C LEU A 284 10.93 -10.44 2.93
N GLU A 285 11.23 -10.88 4.15
CA GLU A 285 11.68 -9.94 5.18
C GLU A 285 13.13 -9.55 4.89
N ARG A 286 13.39 -8.24 4.85
CA ARG A 286 14.68 -7.66 4.49
C ARG A 286 15.22 -6.78 5.60
N ARG A 287 16.55 -6.80 5.77
CA ARG A 287 17.19 -5.98 6.81
C ARG A 287 16.93 -4.50 6.56
N GLY A 288 16.34 -3.83 7.55
CA GLY A 288 16.08 -2.40 7.48
C GLY A 288 14.72 -2.02 6.88
N GLN A 289 13.96 -2.97 6.34
CA GLN A 289 12.58 -2.73 5.93
C GLN A 289 11.63 -2.82 7.12
N SER A 290 10.67 -1.91 7.20
CA SER A 290 9.58 -1.92 8.19
C SER A 290 8.27 -2.49 7.63
N TYR A 291 8.18 -2.65 6.31
CA TYR A 291 7.02 -3.15 5.60
C TYR A 291 7.46 -4.13 4.52
N THR A 292 6.66 -5.18 4.31
CA THR A 292 6.90 -6.20 3.28
C THR A 292 5.58 -6.53 2.61
N GLU A 293 5.52 -6.32 1.30
CA GLU A 293 4.36 -6.71 0.50
C GLU A 293 4.37 -8.23 0.25
N GLY A 294 3.20 -8.85 0.39
CA GLY A 294 2.99 -10.26 0.07
C GLY A 294 2.86 -10.47 -1.44
N ASN A 295 3.57 -11.47 -1.97
CA ASN A 295 3.49 -11.87 -3.37
C ASN A 295 2.77 -13.21 -3.49
N HIS A 296 1.93 -13.39 -4.51
CA HIS A 296 1.26 -14.67 -4.72
C HIS A 296 2.19 -15.68 -5.38
N LEU A 297 2.25 -16.90 -4.84
CA LEU A 297 2.93 -18.03 -5.48
C LEU A 297 1.99 -18.74 -6.45
N LEU A 298 2.48 -18.99 -7.67
CA LEU A 298 1.71 -19.62 -8.75
C LEU A 298 1.49 -21.13 -8.56
N LYS A 299 2.38 -21.80 -7.82
CA LYS A 299 2.38 -23.26 -7.65
C LYS A 299 2.20 -23.66 -6.19
N LYS A 300 1.05 -24.25 -5.89
CA LYS A 300 0.65 -24.67 -4.53
C LYS A 300 1.41 -25.92 -4.07
N GLU A 301 1.86 -26.73 -5.02
CA GLU A 301 2.56 -27.98 -4.81
C GLU A 301 3.91 -27.72 -4.13
N ILE A 302 4.67 -26.72 -4.61
CA ILE A 302 5.96 -26.34 -4.03
C ILE A 302 5.81 -25.91 -2.58
N VAL A 303 4.74 -25.15 -2.26
CA VAL A 303 4.46 -24.73 -0.88
C VAL A 303 4.12 -25.94 0.00
N SER A 304 3.31 -26.87 -0.51
CA SER A 304 2.97 -28.11 0.21
C SER A 304 4.22 -28.93 0.51
N ASP A 305 5.12 -29.10 -0.46
CA ASP A 305 6.38 -29.85 -0.28
C ASP A 305 7.26 -29.25 0.82
N VAL A 306 7.36 -27.91 0.87
CA VAL A 306 8.15 -27.18 1.87
C VAL A 306 7.54 -27.28 3.27
N PHE A 307 6.21 -27.20 3.40
CA PHE A 307 5.53 -27.42 4.69
C PHE A 307 5.64 -28.86 5.17
N GLU A 308 5.54 -29.84 4.28
CA GLU A 308 5.78 -31.25 4.64
C GLU A 308 7.22 -31.49 5.08
N GLN A 309 8.19 -30.86 4.41
CA GLN A 309 9.59 -30.91 4.82
C GLN A 309 9.78 -30.30 6.21
N ALA A 310 9.13 -29.18 6.53
CA ALA A 310 9.12 -28.59 7.86
C ALA A 310 8.61 -29.59 8.92
N LEU A 311 7.44 -30.19 8.68
CA LEU A 311 6.81 -31.17 9.59
C LEU A 311 7.68 -32.41 9.85
N ARG A 312 8.41 -32.88 8.82
CA ARG A 312 9.34 -34.01 8.97
C ARG A 312 10.58 -33.66 9.80
N ASN A 313 10.93 -32.38 9.93
CA ASN A 313 12.18 -31.89 10.51
C ASN A 313 11.99 -31.00 11.76
N LEU A 314 10.84 -31.11 12.43
CA LEU A 314 10.62 -30.41 13.69
C LEU A 314 11.71 -30.75 14.72
N ALA A 315 12.18 -29.75 15.46
CA ALA A 315 13.17 -29.90 16.52
C ALA A 315 12.68 -30.82 17.64
N HIS A 316 11.38 -30.75 17.92
CA HIS A 316 10.65 -31.62 18.84
C HIS A 316 9.40 -32.18 18.15
N SER A 317 8.99 -33.41 18.47
CA SER A 317 7.76 -33.97 17.91
C SER A 317 6.57 -33.08 18.28
N ASN A 318 5.79 -32.67 17.29
CA ASN A 318 4.50 -32.01 17.48
C ASN A 318 3.43 -32.77 16.67
N ASP A 319 2.85 -33.78 17.33
CA ASP A 319 1.81 -34.63 16.74
C ASP A 319 0.54 -33.83 16.39
N LYS A 320 0.28 -32.74 17.14
CA LYS A 320 -0.88 -31.88 16.94
C LYS A 320 -0.75 -31.09 15.64
N LEU A 321 0.40 -30.45 15.35
CA LEU A 321 0.66 -29.81 14.06
C LEU A 321 0.55 -30.80 12.90
N SER A 322 1.14 -31.98 13.05
CA SER A 322 1.06 -33.03 12.03
C SER A 322 -0.38 -33.48 11.76
N ARG A 323 -1.20 -33.60 12.81
CA ARG A 323 -2.64 -33.90 12.70
C ARG A 323 -3.39 -32.75 12.03
N LEU A 324 -3.18 -31.51 12.49
CA LEU A 324 -3.82 -30.33 11.91
C LEU A 324 -3.51 -30.21 10.42
N TYR A 325 -2.25 -30.43 10.00
CA TYR A 325 -1.87 -30.42 8.59
C TYR A 325 -2.65 -31.46 7.79
N ARG A 326 -2.83 -32.66 8.37
CA ARG A 326 -3.64 -33.69 7.73
C ARG A 326 -5.14 -33.42 7.70
N GLU A 327 -5.66 -32.52 8.52
CA GLU A 327 -7.10 -32.27 8.60
C GLU A 327 -7.47 -30.97 7.88
N ARG A 328 -6.57 -29.99 7.84
CA ARG A 328 -6.87 -28.59 7.55
C ARG A 328 -5.87 -27.93 6.58
N TRP A 329 -5.11 -28.72 5.82
CA TRP A 329 -4.28 -28.17 4.74
C TRP A 329 -5.16 -27.70 3.57
N PRO A 330 -5.03 -26.44 3.11
CA PRO A 330 -5.95 -25.86 2.12
C PRO A 330 -5.71 -26.33 0.67
N TYR A 331 -4.63 -27.07 0.40
CA TYR A 331 -4.22 -27.44 -0.98
C TYR A 331 -4.29 -28.94 -1.25
N ARG A 332 -5.28 -29.62 -0.65
CA ARG A 332 -5.54 -31.04 -0.87
C ARG A 332 -6.36 -31.33 -2.11
#